data_AF-A0A822W269-F1
#
_entry.id   AF-A0A822W269-F1
#
_cell.length_a   1.000
_cell.length_b   1.000
_cell.length_c   1.000
_cell.angle_alpha   90.00
_cell.angle_beta   90.00
_cell.angle_gamma   90.00
#
_symmetry.space_group_name_H-M   'P 1'
#
loop_
_entity.id
_entity.type
_entity.pdbx_description
1 polymer ?
#
loop_
_entity_poly.entity_id
_entity_poly.type
_entity_poly.pdbx_seq_one_letter_code
_entity_poly.pdbx_strand_id
1 'polypeptide(L)'
;MLVKKIAFGNLEEAFIEEGLTDGVNIIFSDDNNKGKTLLFQAFMYSIGNTPIFPGNFKKEDYYFYSMINCAGVDYEFLRKKDTFLVIFLQEFHIFETLSELKYFLKQQKIFDIPVIEKNGREKVADLELFYELFFVGQDNRNPSNIINKGYYNKSDFSSMIVALKGYSNISNSKELDEIKEEINAVKNEIKANKKYLKLLKTDKQVSSYLDKFTSNEEFENFKNRSKQLNDKIGEIKRDRNREQARQDKLVQLLKELNSLNREIKSGNVYCTDCGSSHISFKNRDVNFDLSNAEVRKHVLNSIDFQISMSKNEVTELNEELNKIQDELKTLLMDTPNDFRKSLLYSEIIKTDMNYDDKLLELDRKLHSLQFDKSIIEQKGLTNRDGIKSIKENVVAKMNTLYKVIDPDGKLVFDDLFTKKEATYSGSDGQVYYFCRLISLNNLLKHTYPIINDSFREGEISTRKEELMIDYYKKLNKQVILSATLKNQEYAVDKYSNI
;
A
#
# COMPACT_ATOMS: atom_id res chain seq x y z
N MET A 1 16.02 0.22 -11.90
CA MET A 1 16.61 -0.04 -10.57
C MET A 1 17.61 -1.18 -10.73
N LEU A 2 18.77 -1.08 -10.08
CA LEU A 2 19.84 -2.08 -10.11
C LEU A 2 20.30 -2.38 -8.68
N VAL A 3 20.28 -3.63 -8.25
CA VAL A 3 20.88 -4.07 -6.98
C VAL A 3 22.38 -4.22 -7.20
N LYS A 4 23.17 -3.48 -6.43
CA LYS A 4 24.64 -3.45 -6.53
C LYS A 4 25.32 -4.32 -5.47
N LYS A 5 24.79 -4.28 -4.24
CA LYS A 5 25.39 -4.97 -3.09
C LYS A 5 24.31 -5.50 -2.18
N ILE A 6 24.51 -6.70 -1.65
CA ILE A 6 23.71 -7.27 -0.57
C ILE A 6 24.67 -7.78 0.48
N ALA A 7 24.45 -7.42 1.74
CA ALA A 7 25.26 -7.93 2.83
C ALA A 7 24.39 -8.20 4.06
N PHE A 8 24.80 -9.15 4.89
CA PHE A 8 24.22 -9.34 6.20
C PHE A 8 25.25 -9.95 7.14
N GLY A 9 25.23 -9.55 8.40
CA GLY A 9 26.26 -9.97 9.35
C GLY A 9 26.04 -9.46 10.76
N ASN A 10 26.83 -9.97 11.68
CA ASN A 10 26.93 -9.54 13.07
C ASN A 10 28.43 -9.38 13.44
N LEU A 11 28.76 -9.43 14.72
CA LEU A 11 30.15 -9.31 15.18
C LEU A 11 31.00 -10.56 14.93
N GLU A 12 30.37 -11.72 14.76
CA GLU A 12 31.02 -13.03 14.63
C GLU A 12 31.19 -13.44 13.17
N GLU A 13 30.20 -13.13 12.32
CA GLU A 13 30.18 -13.52 10.92
C GLU A 13 29.52 -12.47 10.03
N ALA A 14 29.93 -12.42 8.76
CA ALA A 14 29.31 -11.58 7.74
C ALA A 14 29.39 -12.24 6.37
N PHE A 15 28.38 -11.99 5.56
CA PHE A 15 28.33 -12.36 4.15
C PHE A 15 28.07 -11.12 3.31
N ILE A 16 28.79 -10.99 2.19
CA ILE A 16 28.72 -9.85 1.28
C ILE A 16 28.71 -10.37 -0.16
N GLU A 17 27.73 -9.94 -0.94
CA GLU A 17 27.61 -10.17 -2.37
C GLU A 17 27.68 -8.84 -3.13
N GLU A 18 28.70 -8.70 -3.99
CA GLU A 18 29.00 -7.49 -4.79
C GLU A 18 29.12 -7.79 -6.29
N GLY A 19 29.02 -9.06 -6.70
CA GLY A 19 29.18 -9.51 -8.08
C GLY A 19 27.93 -9.34 -8.94
N LEU A 20 26.91 -8.61 -8.46
CA LEU A 20 25.66 -8.40 -9.19
C LEU A 20 25.86 -7.40 -10.33
N THR A 21 25.56 -7.83 -11.55
CA THR A 21 25.66 -7.02 -12.76
C THR A 21 24.27 -6.68 -13.33
N ASP A 22 24.24 -5.85 -14.37
CA ASP A 22 23.03 -5.70 -15.18
C ASP A 22 22.81 -6.98 -16.02
N GLY A 23 21.55 -7.26 -16.38
CA GLY A 23 21.18 -8.51 -17.05
C GLY A 23 20.91 -9.67 -16.09
N VAL A 24 21.18 -10.91 -16.52
CA VAL A 24 20.77 -12.12 -15.78
C VAL A 24 21.88 -12.61 -14.87
N ASN A 25 21.62 -12.60 -13.57
CA ASN A 25 22.50 -13.08 -12.51
C ASN A 25 21.93 -14.38 -11.96
N ILE A 26 22.71 -15.46 -11.97
CA ILE A 26 22.30 -16.74 -11.40
C ILE A 26 23.22 -17.07 -10.23
N ILE A 27 22.66 -17.09 -9.03
CA ILE A 27 23.36 -17.42 -7.79
C ILE A 27 23.11 -18.89 -7.50
N PHE A 28 24.17 -19.69 -7.49
CA PHE A 28 24.08 -21.13 -7.32
C PHE A 28 24.95 -21.68 -6.18
N SER A 29 24.47 -22.76 -5.55
CA SER A 29 25.19 -23.53 -4.53
C SER A 29 24.86 -25.03 -4.65
N ASP A 30 25.78 -25.89 -4.24
CA ASP A 30 25.70 -27.36 -4.25
C ASP A 30 24.90 -27.87 -3.04
N ASP A 31 24.91 -27.09 -1.95
CA ASP A 31 24.07 -27.34 -0.78
C ASP A 31 22.65 -26.78 -0.94
N ASN A 32 21.67 -27.52 -0.42
CA ASN A 32 20.26 -27.19 -0.48
C ASN A 32 19.92 -26.16 0.62
N ASN A 33 19.56 -24.94 0.20
CA ASN A 33 18.69 -24.00 0.91
C ASN A 33 19.17 -23.33 2.22
N LYS A 34 20.46 -23.10 2.46
CA LYS A 34 20.86 -22.22 3.58
C LYS A 34 21.39 -20.86 3.14
N GLY A 35 22.50 -20.79 2.40
CA GLY A 35 23.09 -19.50 2.05
C GLY A 35 22.28 -18.66 1.06
N LYS A 36 21.76 -19.27 -0.01
CA LYS A 36 21.06 -18.55 -1.10
C LYS A 36 19.79 -17.87 -0.62
N THR A 37 18.88 -18.65 -0.03
CA THR A 37 17.61 -18.15 0.52
C THR A 37 17.85 -17.03 1.53
N LEU A 38 18.87 -17.17 2.40
CA LEU A 38 19.27 -16.11 3.32
C LEU A 38 19.65 -14.82 2.60
N LEU A 39 20.41 -14.89 1.50
CA LEU A 39 20.81 -13.72 0.71
C LEU A 39 19.61 -12.99 0.09
N PHE A 40 18.70 -13.71 -0.56
CA PHE A 40 17.50 -13.13 -1.16
C PHE A 40 16.56 -12.53 -0.09
N GLN A 41 16.34 -13.27 0.99
CA GLN A 41 15.53 -12.80 2.11
C GLN A 41 16.21 -11.62 2.83
N ALA A 42 17.54 -11.59 2.95
CA ALA A 42 18.31 -10.48 3.51
C ALA A 42 18.13 -9.21 2.69
N PHE A 43 18.24 -9.31 1.36
CA PHE A 43 17.97 -8.19 0.47
C PHE A 43 16.54 -7.66 0.66
N MET A 44 15.54 -8.53 0.50
CA MET A 44 14.14 -8.13 0.61
C MET A 44 13.82 -7.57 2.00
N TYR A 45 14.38 -8.15 3.06
CA TYR A 45 14.22 -7.68 4.43
C TYR A 45 14.85 -6.30 4.64
N SER A 46 16.04 -6.04 4.10
CA SER A 46 16.71 -4.74 4.23
C SER A 46 15.89 -3.58 3.64
N ILE A 47 15.12 -3.84 2.58
CA ILE A 47 14.23 -2.87 1.93
C ILE A 47 12.78 -2.92 2.45
N GLY A 48 12.52 -3.60 3.57
CA GLY A 48 11.22 -3.55 4.26
C GLY A 48 10.24 -4.67 3.96
N ASN A 49 10.67 -5.79 3.36
CA ASN A 49 9.79 -6.96 3.27
C ASN A 49 9.61 -7.63 4.63
N THR A 50 8.52 -8.39 4.78
CA THR A 50 8.36 -9.35 5.87
C THR A 50 9.23 -10.58 5.56
N PRO A 51 10.15 -10.96 6.44
CA PRO A 51 11.10 -12.02 6.15
C PRO A 51 10.46 -13.40 6.27
N ILE A 52 10.86 -14.34 5.41
CA ILE A 52 10.60 -15.78 5.56
C ILE A 52 11.96 -16.47 5.73
N PHE A 53 12.62 -16.23 6.87
CA PHE A 53 13.89 -16.88 7.17
C PHE A 53 13.68 -18.30 7.70
N PRO A 54 14.65 -19.21 7.49
CA PRO A 54 14.64 -20.52 8.14
C PRO A 54 14.58 -20.39 9.66
N GLY A 55 13.83 -21.27 10.34
CA GLY A 55 13.56 -21.15 11.79
C GLY A 55 14.79 -21.14 12.71
N ASN A 56 15.93 -21.65 12.24
CA ASN A 56 17.19 -21.65 13.00
C ASN A 56 17.98 -20.34 12.86
N PHE A 57 17.58 -19.44 11.96
CA PHE A 57 18.28 -18.19 11.70
C PHE A 57 17.70 -17.07 12.59
N LYS A 58 18.49 -16.63 13.57
CA LYS A 58 18.14 -15.55 14.50
C LYS A 58 18.39 -14.18 13.87
N LYS A 59 17.52 -13.77 12.95
CA LYS A 59 17.61 -12.49 12.24
C LYS A 59 17.82 -11.28 13.17
N GLU A 60 17.33 -11.33 14.40
CA GLU A 60 17.42 -10.26 15.39
C GLU A 60 18.88 -9.93 15.78
N ASP A 61 19.79 -10.89 15.59
CA ASP A 61 21.21 -10.76 15.93
C ASP A 61 22.03 -10.14 14.78
N TYR A 62 21.48 -10.08 13.56
CA TYR A 62 22.16 -9.60 12.35
C TYR A 62 21.77 -8.17 11.98
N TYR A 63 22.65 -7.50 11.25
CA TYR A 63 22.39 -6.31 10.45
C TYR A 63 22.22 -6.74 9.00
N PHE A 64 21.29 -6.11 8.29
CA PHE A 64 21.01 -6.40 6.88
C PHE A 64 21.24 -5.16 6.06
N TYR A 65 22.08 -5.26 5.06
CA TYR A 65 22.49 -4.16 4.20
C TYR A 65 22.17 -4.45 2.74
N SER A 66 21.73 -3.45 2.01
CA SER A 66 21.69 -3.49 0.55
C SER A 66 21.98 -2.14 -0.07
N MET A 67 22.54 -2.16 -1.27
CA MET A 67 22.77 -0.98 -2.08
C MET A 67 22.05 -1.13 -3.41
N ILE A 68 21.20 -0.16 -3.74
CA ILE A 68 20.45 -0.14 -5.00
C ILE A 68 20.72 1.19 -5.72
N ASN A 69 20.84 1.14 -7.04
CA ASN A 69 20.86 2.30 -7.90
C ASN A 69 19.49 2.52 -8.53
N CYS A 70 18.93 3.70 -8.31
CA CYS A 70 17.67 4.14 -8.89
C CYS A 70 17.88 5.47 -9.61
N ALA A 71 17.67 5.46 -10.93
CA ALA A 71 17.81 6.64 -11.78
C ALA A 71 19.15 7.39 -11.62
N GLY A 72 20.25 6.65 -11.42
CA GLY A 72 21.59 7.24 -11.26
C GLY A 72 21.95 7.63 -9.82
N VAL A 73 21.02 7.50 -8.86
CA VAL A 73 21.27 7.75 -7.43
C VAL A 73 21.43 6.42 -6.70
N ASP A 74 22.49 6.32 -5.89
CA ASP A 74 22.71 5.17 -5.01
C ASP A 74 22.00 5.38 -3.67
N TYR A 75 21.23 4.37 -3.28
CA TYR A 75 20.54 4.26 -2.00
C TYR A 75 21.09 3.05 -1.26
N GLU A 76 21.59 3.28 -0.07
CA GLU A 76 22.10 2.25 0.83
C GLU A 76 21.12 2.05 1.97
N PHE A 77 20.60 0.84 2.12
CA PHE A 77 19.67 0.44 3.17
C PHE A 77 20.41 -0.37 4.20
N LEU A 78 20.26 -0.04 5.47
CA LEU A 78 20.72 -0.83 6.60
C LEU A 78 19.55 -1.05 7.55
N ARG A 79 19.24 -2.29 7.85
CA ARG A 79 18.15 -2.68 8.75
C ARG A 79 18.67 -3.44 9.95
N LYS A 80 18.21 -3.05 11.14
CA LYS A 80 18.34 -3.81 12.38
C LYS A 80 16.97 -3.90 13.04
N LYS A 81 16.40 -5.11 13.09
CA LYS A 81 15.05 -5.37 13.60
C LYS A 81 14.00 -4.48 12.91
N ASP A 82 13.40 -3.53 13.61
CA ASP A 82 12.37 -2.62 13.09
C ASP A 82 12.94 -1.26 12.66
N THR A 83 14.22 -1.01 12.97
CA THR A 83 14.91 0.23 12.61
C THR A 83 15.54 0.10 11.22
N PHE A 84 15.33 1.11 10.38
CA PHE A 84 15.94 1.25 9.08
C PHE A 84 16.80 2.52 9.03
N LEU A 85 17.93 2.43 8.37
CA LEU A 85 18.79 3.54 8.02
C LEU A 85 18.92 3.54 6.49
N VAL A 86 18.63 4.67 5.85
CA VAL A 86 18.80 4.84 4.41
C VAL A 86 19.78 5.98 4.18
N ILE A 87 20.85 5.70 3.43
CA ILE A 87 21.85 6.69 3.03
C ILE A 87 21.71 6.93 1.53
N PHE A 88 21.58 8.18 1.11
CA PHE A 88 21.63 8.58 -0.29
C PHE A 88 22.16 10.01 -0.38
N LEU A 89 22.93 10.33 -1.42
CA LEU A 89 23.54 11.66 -1.59
C LEU A 89 24.30 12.17 -0.35
N GLN A 90 24.94 11.26 0.40
CA GLN A 90 25.63 11.52 1.67
C GLN A 90 24.73 12.00 2.82
N GLU A 91 23.40 11.95 2.67
CA GLU A 91 22.46 12.16 3.77
C GLU A 91 21.98 10.81 4.31
N PHE A 92 21.89 10.69 5.63
CA PHE A 92 21.30 9.51 6.26
C PHE A 92 19.94 9.83 6.86
N HIS A 93 19.04 8.87 6.75
CA HIS A 93 17.67 8.92 7.25
C HIS A 93 17.40 7.66 8.04
N ILE A 94 16.97 7.83 9.29
CA ILE A 94 16.57 6.77 10.21
C ILE A 94 15.04 6.67 10.17
N PHE A 95 14.52 5.46 10.20
CA PHE A 95 13.09 5.16 10.30
C PHE A 95 12.88 4.12 11.40
N GLU A 96 11.93 4.36 12.29
CA GLU A 96 11.61 3.45 13.41
C GLU A 96 10.48 2.48 13.05
N THR A 97 9.79 2.71 11.93
CA THR A 97 8.67 1.89 11.50
C THR A 97 8.72 1.60 10.00
N LEU A 98 8.11 0.47 9.62
CA LEU A 98 7.96 0.10 8.22
C LEU A 98 7.08 1.10 7.44
N SER A 99 6.09 1.71 8.10
CA SER A 99 5.23 2.74 7.50
C SER A 99 6.05 3.96 7.07
N GLU A 100 6.94 4.47 7.91
CA GLU A 100 7.80 5.60 7.56
C GLU A 100 8.68 5.30 6.34
N LEU A 101 9.33 4.13 6.33
CA LEU A 101 10.12 3.67 5.18
C LEU A 101 9.26 3.59 3.91
N LYS A 102 8.05 3.03 4.00
CA LYS A 102 7.12 2.93 2.86
C LYS A 102 6.79 4.29 2.27
N TYR A 103 6.46 5.29 3.10
CA TYR A 103 6.19 6.63 2.61
C TYR A 103 7.43 7.31 2.02
N PHE A 104 8.61 7.11 2.63
CA PHE A 104 9.87 7.57 2.07
C PHE A 104 10.12 7.00 0.67
N LEU A 105 10.01 5.68 0.50
CA LEU A 105 10.21 5.00 -0.78
C LEU A 105 9.26 5.51 -1.87
N LYS A 106 8.01 5.79 -1.50
CA LYS A 106 7.00 6.38 -2.39
C LYS A 106 7.34 7.83 -2.78
N GLN A 107 7.69 8.67 -1.81
CA GLN A 107 7.98 10.09 -2.05
C GLN A 107 9.25 10.31 -2.88
N GLN A 108 10.29 9.53 -2.61
CA GLN A 108 11.53 9.55 -3.40
C GLN A 108 11.38 8.88 -4.78
N LYS A 109 10.18 8.39 -5.11
CA LYS A 109 9.87 7.68 -6.36
C LYS A 109 10.83 6.51 -6.64
N ILE A 110 11.29 5.87 -5.56
CA ILE A 110 12.03 4.61 -5.64
C ILE A 110 11.06 3.50 -6.07
N PHE A 111 9.86 3.52 -5.47
CA PHE A 111 8.77 2.62 -5.81
C PHE A 111 7.47 3.39 -6.05
N ASP A 112 6.79 3.09 -7.16
CA ASP A 112 5.47 3.59 -7.51
C ASP A 112 4.37 2.84 -6.74
N ILE A 113 4.35 2.98 -5.41
CA ILE A 113 3.41 2.25 -4.55
C ILE A 113 2.01 2.86 -4.67
N PRO A 114 1.01 2.12 -5.19
CA PRO A 114 -0.33 2.66 -5.42
C PRO A 114 -1.13 2.75 -4.12
N VAL A 115 -2.21 3.54 -4.16
CA VAL A 115 -3.26 3.55 -3.14
C VAL A 115 -4.32 2.52 -3.51
N ILE A 116 -4.73 1.70 -2.54
CA ILE A 116 -5.74 0.66 -2.72
C ILE A 116 -6.84 0.83 -1.66
N GLU A 117 -8.05 0.38 -1.99
CA GLU A 117 -9.14 0.30 -1.02
C GLU A 117 -9.04 -1.00 -0.21
N LYS A 118 -9.08 -0.89 1.12
CA LYS A 118 -9.13 -2.02 2.04
C LYS A 118 -10.15 -1.75 3.14
N ASN A 119 -11.11 -2.65 3.31
CA ASN A 119 -12.21 -2.53 4.30
C ASN A 119 -12.98 -1.20 4.21
N GLY A 120 -13.13 -0.63 3.00
CA GLY A 120 -13.81 0.64 2.78
C GLY A 120 -12.98 1.89 3.09
N ARG A 121 -11.66 1.74 3.24
CA ARG A 121 -10.70 2.84 3.47
C ARG A 121 -9.62 2.85 2.38
N GLU A 122 -9.20 4.03 1.96
CA GLU A 122 -8.05 4.20 1.05
C GLU A 122 -6.76 4.10 1.84
N LYS A 123 -5.84 3.22 1.42
CA LYS A 123 -4.54 3.03 2.07
C LYS A 123 -3.44 2.81 1.04
N VAL A 124 -2.26 3.38 1.27
CA VAL A 124 -1.05 3.04 0.50
C VAL A 124 -0.74 1.56 0.69
N ALA A 125 -0.66 0.80 -0.41
CA ALA A 125 -0.39 -0.64 -0.40
C ALA A 125 0.90 -0.95 0.38
N ASP A 126 0.86 -1.95 1.26
CA ASP A 126 2.05 -2.31 2.03
C ASP A 126 3.10 -3.02 1.16
N LEU A 127 4.38 -2.86 1.52
CA LEU A 127 5.53 -3.31 0.71
C LEU A 127 5.51 -4.82 0.46
N GLU A 128 5.03 -5.60 1.42
CA GLU A 128 4.85 -7.05 1.31
C GLU A 128 3.97 -7.44 0.10
N LEU A 129 2.86 -6.74 -0.12
CA LEU A 129 1.97 -6.98 -1.26
C LEU A 129 2.62 -6.50 -2.57
N PHE A 130 3.31 -5.35 -2.50
CA PHE A 130 3.94 -4.71 -3.64
C PHE A 130 5.11 -5.52 -4.21
N TYR A 131 5.94 -6.11 -3.34
CA TYR A 131 7.11 -6.87 -3.76
C TYR A 131 6.77 -8.15 -4.52
N GLU A 132 5.57 -8.74 -4.36
CA GLU A 132 5.11 -9.85 -5.20
C GLU A 132 5.03 -9.53 -6.71
N LEU A 133 5.11 -8.25 -7.10
CA LEU A 133 5.19 -7.88 -8.51
C LEU A 133 6.50 -8.36 -9.17
N PHE A 134 7.58 -8.46 -8.39
CA PHE A 134 8.91 -8.71 -8.93
C PHE A 134 9.78 -9.65 -8.07
N PHE A 135 9.29 -10.11 -6.91
CA PHE A 135 9.96 -11.07 -6.05
C PHE A 135 9.11 -12.35 -5.87
N VAL A 136 9.73 -13.50 -6.10
CA VAL A 136 9.18 -14.81 -5.78
C VAL A 136 10.15 -15.50 -4.82
N GLY A 137 9.71 -15.69 -3.57
CA GLY A 137 10.45 -16.42 -2.55
C GLY A 137 10.35 -17.94 -2.70
N GLN A 138 11.29 -18.67 -2.12
CA GLN A 138 11.33 -20.12 -2.03
C GLN A 138 10.19 -20.72 -1.18
N ASP A 139 10.08 -20.26 0.07
CA ASP A 139 9.17 -20.80 1.08
C ASP A 139 7.73 -20.23 1.00
N ASN A 140 6.76 -20.96 1.55
CA ASN A 140 5.32 -20.59 1.64
C ASN A 140 4.62 -20.28 0.30
N ARG A 141 5.20 -20.68 -0.83
CA ARG A 141 4.57 -20.54 -2.16
C ARG A 141 3.22 -21.25 -2.21
N ASN A 142 2.18 -20.48 -2.50
CA ASN A 142 0.85 -21.00 -2.74
C ASN A 142 0.23 -20.33 -3.97
N PRO A 143 0.12 -21.04 -5.11
CA PRO A 143 -0.43 -20.46 -6.34
C PRO A 143 -1.85 -19.89 -6.23
N SER A 144 -2.61 -20.32 -5.21
CA SER A 144 -4.00 -19.90 -5.00
C SER A 144 -4.18 -18.60 -4.22
N ASN A 145 -3.11 -18.04 -3.66
CA ASN A 145 -3.17 -16.78 -2.91
C ASN A 145 -1.82 -16.03 -2.93
N ILE A 146 -1.79 -14.88 -2.26
CA ILE A 146 -0.54 -14.16 -1.95
C ILE A 146 0.34 -14.99 -1.00
N ILE A 147 1.65 -14.76 -1.07
CA ILE A 147 2.70 -15.49 -0.32
C ILE A 147 2.50 -15.27 1.18
N ASN A 148 2.38 -14.00 1.59
CA ASN A 148 2.19 -13.65 2.99
C ASN A 148 0.71 -13.45 3.30
N LYS A 149 0.09 -14.51 3.82
CA LYS A 149 -1.33 -14.53 4.20
C LYS A 149 -1.51 -13.85 5.55
N GLY A 150 -2.32 -12.81 5.59
CA GLY A 150 -2.63 -12.11 6.83
C GLY A 150 -3.64 -11.00 6.59
N TYR A 151 -3.15 -9.76 6.59
CA TYR A 151 -3.99 -8.59 6.38
C TYR A 151 -4.50 -8.48 4.93
N TYR A 152 -3.68 -8.86 3.95
CA TYR A 152 -4.01 -8.80 2.53
C TYR A 152 -4.45 -10.15 1.94
N ASN A 153 -5.07 -10.09 0.75
CA ASN A 153 -5.52 -11.24 -0.01
C ASN A 153 -5.34 -11.03 -1.53
N LYS A 154 -5.67 -12.06 -2.32
CA LYS A 154 -5.61 -12.01 -3.78
C LYS A 154 -6.45 -10.90 -4.45
N SER A 155 -7.57 -10.49 -3.85
CA SER A 155 -8.36 -9.38 -4.39
C SER A 155 -7.64 -8.05 -4.18
N ASP A 156 -6.94 -7.87 -3.06
CA ASP A 156 -6.14 -6.67 -2.81
C ASP A 156 -4.96 -6.58 -3.80
N PHE A 157 -4.29 -7.70 -4.10
CA PHE A 157 -3.25 -7.76 -5.13
C PHE A 157 -3.79 -7.38 -6.51
N SER A 158 -4.98 -7.87 -6.85
CA SER A 158 -5.65 -7.52 -8.11
C SER A 158 -6.01 -6.04 -8.17
N SER A 159 -6.54 -5.48 -7.07
CA SER A 159 -6.81 -4.04 -6.93
C SER A 159 -5.55 -3.20 -7.08
N MET A 160 -4.42 -3.67 -6.54
CA MET A 160 -3.13 -3.00 -6.67
C MET A 160 -2.64 -2.93 -8.13
N ILE A 161 -2.74 -4.03 -8.88
CA ILE A 161 -2.38 -4.06 -10.31
C ILE A 161 -3.24 -3.11 -11.14
N VAL A 162 -4.54 -3.09 -10.85
CA VAL A 162 -5.51 -2.19 -11.48
C VAL A 162 -5.18 -0.72 -11.18
N ALA A 163 -4.87 -0.41 -9.91
CA ALA A 163 -4.44 0.91 -9.46
C ALA A 163 -3.16 1.40 -10.15
N LEU A 164 -2.17 0.52 -10.34
CA LEU A 164 -0.95 0.84 -11.10
C LEU A 164 -1.21 1.16 -12.58
N LYS A 165 -2.34 0.73 -13.15
CA LYS A 165 -2.77 1.09 -14.50
C LYS A 165 -3.66 2.34 -14.56
N GLY A 166 -3.88 3.00 -13.43
CA GLY A 166 -4.72 4.21 -13.34
C GLY A 166 -6.22 3.92 -13.29
N TYR A 167 -6.60 2.66 -13.08
CA TYR A 167 -7.98 2.26 -12.85
C TYR A 167 -8.19 2.08 -11.35
N SER A 168 -9.41 2.27 -10.86
CA SER A 168 -9.70 2.08 -9.44
C SER A 168 -10.84 1.09 -9.27
N ASN A 169 -10.68 0.12 -8.37
CA ASN A 169 -11.83 -0.68 -7.92
C ASN A 169 -12.76 0.11 -6.99
N ILE A 170 -12.47 1.40 -6.77
CA ILE A 170 -13.31 2.32 -6.00
C ILE A 170 -14.68 2.27 -6.65
N SER A 171 -15.57 1.60 -5.95
CA SER A 171 -16.98 1.67 -6.27
C SER A 171 -17.38 3.09 -5.94
N ASN A 172 -17.55 3.94 -6.95
CA ASN A 172 -18.26 5.20 -6.80
C ASN A 172 -19.69 4.97 -6.27
N SER A 173 -20.10 3.76 -5.86
CA SER A 173 -21.39 3.46 -5.25
C SER A 173 -21.71 4.39 -4.09
N LYS A 174 -20.74 4.80 -3.26
CA LYS A 174 -21.03 5.77 -2.19
C LYS A 174 -21.46 7.12 -2.76
N GLU A 175 -20.64 7.72 -3.63
CA GLU A 175 -20.97 8.99 -4.31
C GLU A 175 -22.27 8.87 -5.15
N LEU A 176 -22.50 7.72 -5.78
CA LEU A 176 -23.72 7.43 -6.56
C LEU A 176 -24.95 7.29 -5.67
N ASP A 177 -24.81 6.69 -4.48
CA ASP A 177 -25.89 6.51 -3.53
C ASP A 177 -26.21 7.83 -2.84
N GLU A 178 -25.20 8.64 -2.50
CA GLU A 178 -25.36 10.02 -2.03
C GLU A 178 -26.06 10.90 -3.07
N ILE A 179 -25.62 10.87 -4.33
CA ILE A 179 -26.30 11.63 -5.41
C ILE A 179 -27.73 11.11 -5.63
N LYS A 180 -28.00 9.81 -5.50
CA LYS A 180 -29.38 9.28 -5.58
C LYS A 180 -30.23 9.73 -4.39
N GLU A 181 -29.67 9.75 -3.20
CA GLU A 181 -30.32 10.24 -1.97
C GLU A 181 -30.63 11.74 -2.12
N GLU A 182 -29.69 12.56 -2.57
CA GLU A 182 -29.90 13.98 -2.87
C GLU A 182 -30.95 14.19 -3.97
N ILE A 183 -30.91 13.41 -5.06
CA ILE A 183 -31.95 13.46 -6.10
C ILE A 183 -33.33 13.14 -5.52
N ASN A 184 -33.41 12.16 -4.62
CA ASN A 184 -34.67 11.81 -3.97
C ASN A 184 -35.14 12.89 -2.99
N ALA A 185 -34.22 13.50 -2.22
CA ALA A 185 -34.51 14.63 -1.34
C ALA A 185 -35.03 15.84 -2.14
N VAL A 186 -34.33 16.24 -3.20
CA VAL A 186 -34.75 17.34 -4.08
C VAL A 186 -36.07 17.02 -4.78
N LYS A 187 -36.30 15.77 -5.22
CA LYS A 187 -37.62 15.34 -5.76
C LYS A 187 -38.72 15.43 -4.70
N ASN A 188 -38.42 15.07 -3.46
CA ASN A 188 -39.37 15.14 -2.35
C ASN A 188 -39.67 16.60 -1.97
N GLU A 189 -38.68 17.49 -2.00
CA GLU A 189 -38.87 18.93 -1.82
C GLU A 189 -39.69 19.54 -2.96
N ILE A 190 -39.43 19.19 -4.22
CA ILE A 190 -40.25 19.60 -5.36
C ILE A 190 -41.68 19.11 -5.20
N LYS A 191 -41.89 17.85 -4.77
CA LYS A 191 -43.23 17.30 -4.49
C LYS A 191 -43.90 18.03 -3.33
N ALA A 192 -43.18 18.32 -2.26
CA ALA A 192 -43.68 19.04 -1.09
C ALA A 192 -44.06 20.47 -1.49
N ASN A 193 -43.18 21.23 -2.14
CA ASN A 193 -43.45 22.59 -2.62
C ASN A 193 -44.61 22.62 -3.62
N LYS A 194 -44.72 21.64 -4.54
CA LYS A 194 -45.89 21.50 -5.43
C LYS A 194 -47.18 21.17 -4.66
N LYS A 195 -47.11 20.39 -3.58
CA LYS A 195 -48.25 20.15 -2.67
C LYS A 195 -48.60 21.40 -1.86
N TYR A 196 -47.61 22.15 -1.37
CA TYR A 196 -47.80 23.42 -0.67
C TYR A 196 -48.43 24.48 -1.58
N LEU A 197 -48.00 24.61 -2.84
CA LEU A 197 -48.65 25.46 -3.85
C LEU A 197 -50.10 25.05 -4.14
N LYS A 198 -50.41 23.75 -4.10
CA LYS A 198 -51.80 23.24 -4.22
C LYS A 198 -52.63 23.49 -2.95
N LEU A 199 -52.01 23.40 -1.77
CA LEU A 199 -52.63 23.68 -0.47
C LEU A 199 -52.87 25.18 -0.26
N LEU A 200 -51.94 26.05 -0.69
CA LEU A 200 -52.08 27.52 -0.67
C LEU A 200 -53.26 28.02 -1.52
N LYS A 201 -53.67 27.27 -2.55
CA LYS A 201 -54.87 27.58 -3.37
C LYS A 201 -56.18 27.07 -2.76
N THR A 202 -56.13 26.31 -1.67
CA THR A 202 -57.31 25.64 -1.11
C THR A 202 -57.20 25.61 0.40
N ASP A 203 -57.56 26.71 1.04
CA ASP A 203 -57.43 26.84 2.48
C ASP A 203 -58.61 26.18 3.21
N LYS A 204 -58.32 25.09 3.95
CA LYS A 204 -58.70 24.88 5.36
C LYS A 204 -58.42 23.45 5.82
N GLN A 205 -57.84 23.36 7.02
CA GLN A 205 -57.65 22.19 7.90
C GLN A 205 -56.38 21.36 7.70
N VAL A 206 -55.29 21.87 8.27
CA VAL A 206 -54.14 21.06 8.71
C VAL A 206 -54.50 20.44 10.07
N SER A 207 -55.03 19.23 10.08
CA SER A 207 -55.22 18.45 11.33
C SER A 207 -55.27 16.93 11.13
N SER A 208 -54.60 16.38 10.12
CA SER A 208 -54.57 14.92 9.90
C SER A 208 -53.21 14.36 9.48
N TYR A 209 -52.15 15.17 9.52
CA TYR A 209 -50.82 14.79 9.01
C TYR A 209 -49.89 14.14 10.05
N LEU A 210 -50.30 14.02 11.32
CA LEU A 210 -49.42 13.56 12.41
C LEU A 210 -49.45 12.05 12.70
N ASP A 211 -50.37 11.28 12.12
CA ASP A 211 -50.61 9.90 12.60
C ASP A 211 -50.10 8.77 11.71
N LYS A 212 -49.23 9.03 10.71
CA LYS A 212 -48.87 7.97 9.74
C LYS A 212 -47.40 7.75 9.39
N PHE A 213 -46.44 8.44 10.00
CA PHE A 213 -45.04 8.26 9.61
C PHE A 213 -44.11 8.07 10.80
N THR A 214 -43.98 6.81 11.23
CA THR A 214 -42.75 6.25 11.80
C THR A 214 -42.80 4.74 11.58
N SER A 215 -42.29 4.27 10.46
CA SER A 215 -41.97 2.85 10.28
C SER A 215 -40.71 2.54 11.11
N ASN A 216 -40.77 1.50 11.96
CA ASN A 216 -39.67 1.04 12.82
C ASN A 216 -38.38 0.68 12.04
N GLU A 217 -38.47 0.46 10.73
CA GLU A 217 -37.37 0.00 9.89
C GLU A 217 -36.39 1.12 9.50
N GLU A 218 -36.87 2.32 9.21
CA GLU A 218 -36.02 3.48 8.88
C GLU A 218 -35.23 3.95 10.10
N PHE A 219 -35.83 3.86 11.30
CA PHE A 219 -35.19 4.21 12.56
C PHE A 219 -34.08 3.23 12.96
N GLU A 220 -34.32 1.92 12.82
CA GLU A 220 -33.29 0.91 13.09
C GLU A 220 -32.14 0.95 12.07
N ASN A 221 -32.43 1.25 10.79
CA ASN A 221 -31.40 1.46 9.77
C ASN A 221 -30.53 2.69 10.06
N PHE A 222 -31.13 3.81 10.45
CA PHE A 222 -30.40 5.01 10.89
C PHE A 222 -29.52 4.75 12.10
N LYS A 223 -30.06 4.07 13.12
CA LYS A 223 -29.33 3.71 14.35
C LYS A 223 -28.14 2.81 14.07
N ASN A 224 -28.31 1.80 13.21
CA ASN A 224 -27.22 0.90 12.80
C ASN A 224 -26.12 1.63 12.02
N ARG A 225 -26.49 2.49 11.06
CA ARG A 225 -25.54 3.27 10.26
C ARG A 225 -24.79 4.30 11.10
N SER A 226 -25.48 4.97 12.02
CA SER A 226 -24.88 5.90 12.99
C SER A 226 -23.89 5.20 13.93
N LYS A 227 -24.20 3.99 14.40
CA LYS A 227 -23.28 3.18 15.21
C LYS A 227 -22.01 2.81 14.43
N GLN A 228 -22.15 2.34 13.20
CA GLN A 228 -21.01 1.98 12.34
C GLN A 228 -20.10 3.18 12.03
N LEU A 229 -20.67 4.35 11.76
CA LEU A 229 -19.88 5.57 11.53
C LEU A 229 -19.14 6.00 12.81
N ASN A 230 -19.80 5.93 13.98
CA ASN A 230 -19.15 6.25 15.26
C ASN A 230 -18.00 5.28 15.61
N ASP A 231 -18.16 3.98 15.36
CA ASP A 231 -17.10 2.99 15.57
C ASP A 231 -15.88 3.28 14.67
N LYS A 232 -16.11 3.62 13.40
CA LYS A 232 -15.06 4.05 12.46
C LYS A 232 -14.36 5.33 12.89
N ILE A 233 -15.11 6.34 13.35
CA ILE A 233 -14.54 7.57 13.92
C ILE A 233 -13.65 7.24 15.13
N GLY A 234 -14.07 6.30 15.97
CA GLY A 234 -13.31 5.84 17.13
C GLY A 234 -11.99 5.15 16.78
N GLU A 235 -11.96 4.35 15.71
CA GLU A 235 -10.72 3.74 15.19
C GLU A 235 -9.75 4.79 14.65
N ILE A 236 -10.20 5.65 13.73
CA ILE A 236 -9.34 6.66 13.11
C ILE A 236 -8.81 7.64 14.17
N LYS A 237 -9.62 8.03 15.16
CA LYS A 237 -9.15 8.86 16.27
C LYS A 237 -8.06 8.17 17.09
N ARG A 238 -8.14 6.86 17.32
CA ARG A 238 -7.12 6.11 18.05
C ARG A 238 -5.80 6.08 17.27
N ASP A 239 -5.85 5.81 15.99
CA ASP A 239 -4.66 5.76 15.13
C ASP A 239 -4.03 7.14 14.99
N ARG A 240 -4.84 8.19 14.76
CA ARG A 240 -4.38 9.58 14.74
C ARG A 240 -3.74 9.99 16.07
N ASN A 241 -4.35 9.65 17.21
CA ASN A 241 -3.81 10.01 18.52
C ASN A 241 -2.48 9.28 18.81
N ARG A 242 -2.29 8.05 18.31
CA ARG A 242 -1.02 7.32 18.41
C ARG A 242 0.06 7.99 17.60
N GLU A 243 -0.23 8.36 16.35
CA GLU A 243 0.71 9.07 15.48
C GLU A 243 1.03 10.46 16.02
N GLN A 244 0.05 11.20 16.53
CA GLN A 244 0.26 12.51 17.16
C GLN A 244 1.14 12.40 18.41
N ALA A 245 0.86 11.45 19.30
CA ALA A 245 1.69 11.24 20.49
C ALA A 245 3.13 10.83 20.14
N ARG A 246 3.33 10.15 18.99
CA ARG A 246 4.67 9.85 18.47
C ARG A 246 5.35 11.12 17.94
N GLN A 247 4.64 11.91 17.14
CA GLN A 247 5.14 13.19 16.62
C GLN A 247 5.59 14.12 17.75
N ASP A 248 4.80 14.24 18.81
CA ASP A 248 5.11 15.09 19.96
C ASP A 248 6.42 14.65 20.64
N LYS A 249 6.65 13.33 20.78
CA LYS A 249 7.90 12.78 21.30
C LYS A 249 9.10 13.08 20.41
N LEU A 250 8.94 12.97 19.08
CA LEU A 250 10.01 13.29 18.13
C LEU A 250 10.35 14.78 18.16
N VAL A 251 9.34 15.66 18.25
CA VAL A 251 9.53 17.11 18.40
C VAL A 251 10.23 17.44 19.72
N GLN A 252 9.88 16.76 20.81
CA GLN A 252 10.56 16.92 22.09
C GLN A 252 12.03 16.50 21.99
N LEU A 253 12.31 15.32 21.43
CA LEU A 253 13.66 14.81 21.22
C LEU A 253 14.50 15.78 20.36
N LEU A 254 13.91 16.33 19.30
CA LEU A 254 14.57 17.32 18.45
C LEU A 254 14.97 18.59 19.24
N LYS A 255 14.10 19.06 20.15
CA LYS A 255 14.40 20.21 21.02
C LYS A 255 15.53 19.91 22.00
N GLU A 256 15.53 18.72 22.59
CA GLU A 256 16.59 18.25 23.49
C GLU A 256 17.94 18.16 22.77
N LEU A 257 17.98 17.52 21.59
CA LEU A 257 19.20 17.39 20.78
C LEU A 257 19.72 18.75 20.27
N ASN A 258 18.83 19.66 19.88
CA ASN A 258 19.23 21.02 19.50
C ASN A 258 19.77 21.83 20.68
N SER A 259 19.29 21.58 21.90
CA SER A 259 19.80 22.23 23.12
C SER A 259 21.21 21.72 23.45
N LEU A 260 21.41 20.40 23.39
CA LEU A 260 22.73 19.77 23.53
C LEU A 260 23.72 20.29 22.46
N ASN A 261 23.27 20.51 21.22
CA ASN A 261 24.10 21.05 20.16
C ASN A 261 24.58 22.49 20.44
N ARG A 262 23.79 23.29 21.19
CA ARG A 262 24.19 24.65 21.62
C ARG A 262 25.20 24.61 22.76
N GLU A 263 25.02 23.70 23.71
CA GLU A 263 25.95 23.52 24.84
C GLU A 263 27.34 23.08 24.37
N ILE A 264 27.43 22.14 23.44
CA ILE A 264 28.70 21.64 22.88
C ILE A 264 29.47 22.72 22.10
N LYS A 265 28.77 23.68 21.47
CA LYS A 265 29.42 24.82 20.80
C LYS A 265 29.97 25.87 21.77
N SER A 266 29.50 25.87 23.02
CA SER A 266 29.81 26.89 24.03
C SER A 266 30.73 26.36 25.15
N GLY A 267 30.93 25.05 25.24
CA GLY A 267 31.81 24.37 26.21
C GLY A 267 31.93 22.86 25.93
N ASN A 268 32.89 22.19 26.59
CA ASN A 268 33.10 20.75 26.43
C ASN A 268 32.11 19.97 27.30
N VAL A 269 31.26 19.13 26.68
CA VAL A 269 30.33 18.24 27.40
C VAL A 269 31.01 16.89 27.65
N TYR A 270 31.05 16.47 28.92
CA TYR A 270 31.57 15.17 29.34
C TYR A 270 30.50 14.42 30.13
N CYS A 271 30.48 13.09 30.00
CA CYS A 271 29.61 12.24 30.80
C CYS A 271 30.06 12.28 32.26
N THR A 272 29.19 12.68 33.18
CA THR A 272 29.51 12.81 34.61
C THR A 272 29.82 11.47 35.27
N ASP A 273 29.30 10.36 34.75
CA ASP A 273 29.46 9.02 35.32
C ASP A 273 30.76 8.32 34.91
N CYS A 274 31.31 8.64 33.73
CA CYS A 274 32.52 7.97 33.22
C CYS A 274 33.61 8.92 32.69
N GLY A 275 33.39 10.24 32.71
CA GLY A 275 34.35 11.25 32.24
C GLY A 275 34.57 11.26 30.72
N SER A 276 33.82 10.47 29.95
CA SER A 276 34.00 10.37 28.50
C SER A 276 33.46 11.61 27.77
N SER A 277 34.22 12.10 26.80
CA SER A 277 33.78 13.11 25.83
C SER A 277 32.90 12.54 24.70
N HIS A 278 32.71 11.21 24.66
CA HIS A 278 31.87 10.55 23.66
C HIS A 278 30.42 10.49 24.12
N ILE A 279 29.55 11.24 23.45
CA ILE A 279 28.11 11.23 23.69
C ILE A 279 27.46 10.36 22.61
N SER A 280 26.89 9.22 23.00
CA SER A 280 26.17 8.35 22.07
C SER A 280 24.67 8.60 22.10
N PHE A 281 24.04 8.77 20.93
CA PHE A 281 22.60 8.68 20.77
C PHE A 281 22.20 7.25 20.48
N LYS A 282 21.35 6.68 21.34
CA LYS A 282 20.77 5.36 21.13
C LYS A 282 19.33 5.51 20.65
N ASN A 283 19.09 5.17 19.39
CA ASN A 283 17.75 4.79 18.96
C ASN A 283 17.52 3.32 19.35
N ARG A 284 16.27 2.86 19.49
CA ARG A 284 15.86 1.54 20.00
C ARG A 284 16.87 0.42 19.72
N ASP A 285 17.26 0.28 18.45
CA ASP A 285 18.14 -0.79 17.98
C ASP A 285 19.53 -0.35 17.51
N VAL A 286 19.81 0.95 17.37
CA VAL A 286 21.06 1.47 16.76
C VAL A 286 21.68 2.58 17.61
N ASN A 287 22.99 2.51 17.82
CA ASN A 287 23.77 3.52 18.55
C ASN A 287 24.59 4.36 17.58
N PHE A 288 24.49 5.69 17.71
CA PHE A 288 25.24 6.68 16.94
C PHE A 288 26.18 7.44 17.86
N ASP A 289 27.43 7.62 17.47
CA ASP A 289 28.32 8.54 18.17
C ASP A 289 28.02 9.98 17.71
N LEU A 290 27.45 10.80 18.60
CA LEU A 290 27.13 12.20 18.31
C LEU A 290 28.36 13.09 18.42
N SER A 291 29.55 12.59 18.77
CA SER A 291 30.77 13.42 18.87
C SER A 291 31.12 14.06 17.53
N ASN A 292 30.80 13.40 16.41
CA ASN A 292 30.98 13.93 15.07
C ASN A 292 29.85 14.91 14.69
N ALA A 293 30.22 16.13 14.30
CA ALA A 293 29.28 17.19 13.90
C ALA A 293 28.45 16.82 12.65
N GLU A 294 29.01 16.07 11.71
CA GLU A 294 28.29 15.60 10.51
C GLU A 294 27.24 14.56 10.90
N VAL A 295 27.64 13.54 11.67
CA VAL A 295 26.72 12.51 12.16
C VAL A 295 25.57 13.16 12.93
N ARG A 296 25.86 14.10 13.82
CA ARG A 296 24.85 14.86 14.55
C ARG A 296 23.89 15.62 13.63
N LYS A 297 24.40 16.27 12.58
CA LYS A 297 23.58 17.04 11.63
C LYS A 297 22.58 16.13 10.92
N HIS A 298 22.99 14.97 10.40
CA HIS A 298 21.98 14.13 9.75
C HIS A 298 21.09 13.37 10.73
N VAL A 299 21.47 13.16 12.01
CA VAL A 299 20.49 12.67 13.01
C VAL A 299 19.37 13.69 13.15
N LEU A 300 19.72 14.98 13.24
CA LEU A 300 18.73 16.06 13.31
C LEU A 300 17.86 16.12 12.04
N ASN A 301 18.48 16.12 10.85
CA ASN A 301 17.74 16.12 9.58
C ASN A 301 16.83 14.89 9.43
N SER A 302 17.29 13.74 9.91
CA SER A 302 16.50 12.51 9.92
C SER A 302 15.27 12.63 10.81
N ILE A 303 15.41 13.19 12.03
CA ILE A 303 14.29 13.38 12.94
C ILE A 303 13.31 14.41 12.35
N ASP A 304 13.82 15.50 11.75
CA ASP A 304 12.99 16.47 11.03
C ASP A 304 12.21 15.81 9.89
N PHE A 305 12.87 14.92 9.13
CA PHE A 305 12.22 14.16 8.07
C PHE A 305 11.14 13.22 8.63
N GLN A 306 11.40 12.48 9.72
CA GLN A 306 10.40 11.65 10.39
C GLN A 306 9.19 12.46 10.86
N ILE A 307 9.40 13.64 11.44
CA ILE A 307 8.32 14.56 11.85
C ILE A 307 7.48 14.95 10.64
N SER A 308 8.10 15.22 9.49
CA SER A 308 7.39 15.54 8.26
C SER A 308 6.56 14.35 7.72
N MET A 309 7.08 13.12 7.80
CA MET A 309 6.33 11.91 7.41
C MET A 309 5.13 11.68 8.31
N SER A 310 5.33 11.75 9.63
CA SER A 310 4.25 11.59 10.61
C SER A 310 3.19 12.68 10.43
N LYS A 311 3.58 13.92 10.08
CA LYS A 311 2.64 15.00 9.75
C LYS A 311 1.78 14.67 8.53
N ASN A 312 2.35 14.08 7.49
CA ASN A 312 1.59 13.67 6.31
C ASN A 312 0.58 12.56 6.68
N GLU A 313 1.00 11.56 7.45
CA GLU A 313 0.12 10.49 7.93
C GLU A 313 -1.02 11.03 8.80
N VAL A 314 -0.73 11.96 9.72
CA VAL A 314 -1.77 12.66 10.53
C VAL A 314 -2.72 13.48 9.64
N THR A 315 -2.21 14.09 8.57
CA THR A 315 -3.05 14.86 7.63
C THR A 315 -3.99 13.95 6.87
N GLU A 316 -3.50 12.81 6.34
CA GLU A 316 -4.35 11.79 5.70
C GLU A 316 -5.45 11.28 6.66
N LEU A 317 -5.08 10.95 7.90
CA LEU A 317 -6.04 10.52 8.93
C LEU A 317 -7.06 11.61 9.28
N ASN A 318 -6.67 12.89 9.26
CA ASN A 318 -7.59 14.01 9.50
C ASN A 318 -8.54 14.24 8.32
N GLU A 319 -8.06 14.13 7.08
CA GLU A 319 -8.91 14.20 5.89
C GLU A 319 -9.94 13.07 5.91
N GLU A 320 -9.53 11.85 6.25
CA GLU A 320 -10.43 10.71 6.40
C GLU A 320 -11.46 10.94 7.53
N LEU A 321 -11.01 11.46 8.66
CA LEU A 321 -11.89 11.78 9.79
C LEU A 321 -12.92 12.85 9.42
N ASN A 322 -12.52 13.88 8.67
CA ASN A 322 -13.44 14.91 8.19
C ASN A 322 -14.49 14.32 7.24
N LYS A 323 -14.09 13.48 6.28
CA LYS A 323 -15.03 12.79 5.37
C LYS A 323 -16.09 12.00 6.15
N ILE A 324 -15.67 11.18 7.12
CA ILE A 324 -16.62 10.36 7.91
C ILE A 324 -17.47 11.21 8.86
N GLN A 325 -16.93 12.31 9.40
CA GLN A 325 -17.70 13.26 10.19
C GLN A 325 -18.73 14.01 9.36
N ASP A 326 -18.41 14.33 8.11
CA ASP A 326 -19.35 14.94 7.18
C ASP A 326 -20.41 13.93 6.74
N GLU A 327 -20.06 12.66 6.49
CA GLU A 327 -21.03 11.55 6.31
C GLU A 327 -21.99 11.43 7.52
N LEU A 328 -21.50 11.64 8.76
CA LEU A 328 -22.34 11.62 9.95
C LEU A 328 -23.24 12.87 10.04
N LYS A 329 -22.73 14.05 9.67
CA LYS A 329 -23.50 15.30 9.64
C LYS A 329 -24.60 15.27 8.58
N THR A 330 -24.33 14.73 7.40
CA THR A 330 -25.34 14.56 6.35
C THR A 330 -26.42 13.58 6.80
N LEU A 331 -26.04 12.45 7.41
CA LEU A 331 -27.00 11.52 8.03
C LEU A 331 -27.90 12.23 9.08
N LEU A 332 -27.32 13.10 9.92
CA LEU A 332 -28.05 13.91 10.89
C LEU A 332 -28.89 15.04 10.26
N MET A 333 -28.55 15.50 9.05
CA MET A 333 -29.29 16.49 8.27
C MET A 333 -30.48 15.89 7.52
N ASP A 334 -30.34 14.66 7.05
CA ASP A 334 -31.36 13.89 6.32
C ASP A 334 -32.37 13.17 7.24
N THR A 335 -32.18 13.29 8.55
CA THR A 335 -33.13 12.78 9.55
C THR A 335 -34.43 13.61 9.50
N PRO A 336 -35.63 13.00 9.60
CA PRO A 336 -36.90 13.67 9.37
C PRO A 336 -37.07 14.99 10.12
N ASN A 337 -37.69 15.92 9.40
CA ASN A 337 -37.85 17.34 9.66
C ASN A 337 -38.53 17.67 11.01
N ASP A 338 -39.04 16.72 11.79
CA ASP A 338 -39.85 16.99 12.99
C ASP A 338 -39.02 17.49 14.19
N PHE A 339 -37.74 17.13 14.29
CA PHE A 339 -36.85 17.64 15.35
C PHE A 339 -36.31 19.06 15.04
N ARG A 340 -36.11 19.38 13.75
CA ARG A 340 -35.75 20.73 13.29
C ARG A 340 -36.94 21.68 13.25
N LYS A 341 -38.12 21.17 12.85
CA LYS A 341 -39.39 21.92 12.83
C LYS A 341 -39.76 22.43 14.22
N SER A 342 -39.63 21.62 15.27
CA SER A 342 -39.90 22.04 16.66
C SER A 342 -39.06 23.27 17.07
N LEU A 343 -37.82 23.37 16.60
CA LEU A 343 -36.90 24.46 16.94
C LEU A 343 -36.99 25.67 15.98
N LEU A 344 -37.44 25.48 14.73
CA LEU A 344 -37.55 26.54 13.72
C LEU A 344 -38.93 27.21 13.68
N TYR A 345 -39.99 26.55 14.17
CA TYR A 345 -41.36 27.08 14.16
C TYR A 345 -41.58 28.26 15.13
N SER A 346 -40.60 28.59 15.98
CA SER A 346 -40.64 29.79 16.81
C SER A 346 -40.17 31.07 16.10
N GLU A 347 -39.42 31.00 15.00
CA GLU A 347 -38.76 32.21 14.43
C GLU A 347 -39.10 32.54 12.96
N ILE A 348 -39.72 31.66 12.17
CA ILE A 348 -39.92 31.90 10.72
C ILE A 348 -41.41 31.96 10.34
N ILE A 349 -42.14 32.93 10.90
CA ILE A 349 -43.39 33.47 10.28
C ILE A 349 -43.07 34.71 9.41
N LYS A 350 -41.81 35.00 9.10
CA LYS A 350 -41.47 36.16 8.26
C LYS A 350 -40.53 35.78 7.13
N THR A 351 -41.10 35.51 5.96
CA THR A 351 -40.89 36.30 4.72
C THR A 351 -41.66 35.67 3.56
N ASP A 352 -42.29 36.51 2.74
CA ASP A 352 -42.81 36.15 1.42
C ASP A 352 -41.68 35.56 0.55
N MET A 353 -41.62 34.24 0.48
CA MET A 353 -40.77 33.53 -0.48
C MET A 353 -41.58 33.23 -1.74
N ASN A 354 -41.08 33.67 -2.90
CA ASN A 354 -41.66 33.34 -4.19
C ASN A 354 -41.38 31.86 -4.51
N TYR A 355 -42.35 30.98 -4.23
CA TYR A 355 -42.21 29.53 -4.39
C TYR A 355 -41.93 29.09 -5.82
N ASP A 356 -42.28 29.92 -6.82
CA ASP A 356 -42.01 29.66 -8.23
C ASP A 356 -40.49 29.77 -8.54
N ASP A 357 -39.81 30.77 -7.97
CA ASP A 357 -38.36 30.93 -8.12
C ASP A 357 -37.60 29.78 -7.44
N LYS A 358 -38.08 29.35 -6.26
CA LYS A 358 -37.53 28.21 -5.53
C LYS A 358 -37.72 26.89 -6.28
N LEU A 359 -38.85 26.70 -6.98
CA LEU A 359 -39.06 25.53 -7.83
C LEU A 359 -38.12 25.52 -9.05
N LEU A 360 -37.88 26.68 -9.66
CA LEU A 360 -36.91 26.83 -10.75
C LEU A 360 -35.48 26.49 -10.31
N GLU A 361 -35.07 26.94 -9.12
CA GLU A 361 -33.76 26.59 -8.55
C GLU A 361 -33.63 25.10 -8.24
N LEU A 362 -34.68 24.49 -7.67
CA LEU A 362 -34.69 23.05 -7.37
C LEU A 362 -34.69 22.19 -8.65
N ASP A 363 -35.39 22.60 -9.71
CA ASP A 363 -35.36 21.90 -11.01
C ASP A 363 -33.97 22.04 -11.67
N ARG A 364 -33.31 23.20 -11.58
CA ARG A 364 -31.91 23.38 -12.04
C ARG A 364 -30.95 22.47 -11.28
N LYS A 365 -31.08 22.40 -9.94
CA LYS A 365 -30.27 21.52 -9.08
C LYS A 365 -30.53 20.05 -9.40
N LEU A 366 -31.77 19.67 -9.69
CA LEU A 366 -32.12 18.31 -10.11
C LEU A 366 -31.45 17.95 -11.45
N HIS A 367 -31.43 18.88 -12.41
CA HIS A 367 -30.76 18.66 -13.69
C HIS A 367 -29.24 18.53 -13.56
N SER A 368 -28.59 19.34 -12.73
CA SER A 368 -27.15 19.21 -12.48
C SER A 368 -26.82 17.88 -11.81
N LEU A 369 -27.56 17.48 -10.77
CA LEU A 369 -27.35 16.20 -10.08
C LEU A 369 -27.59 14.99 -10.99
N GLN A 370 -28.56 15.06 -11.91
CA GLN A 370 -28.77 14.02 -12.92
C GLN A 370 -27.63 13.95 -13.94
N PHE A 371 -27.07 15.08 -14.33
CA PHE A 371 -25.92 15.14 -15.22
C PHE A 371 -24.67 14.56 -14.53
N ASP A 372 -24.39 14.94 -13.28
CA ASP A 372 -23.28 14.42 -12.49
C ASP A 372 -23.39 12.91 -12.29
N LYS A 373 -24.60 12.41 -12.00
CA LYS A 373 -24.90 10.98 -11.95
C LYS A 373 -24.52 10.27 -13.25
N SER A 374 -24.91 10.83 -14.40
CA SER A 374 -24.63 10.21 -15.71
C SER A 374 -23.13 10.14 -16.01
N ILE A 375 -22.36 11.16 -15.62
CA ILE A 375 -20.89 11.17 -15.77
C ILE A 375 -20.26 10.08 -14.90
N ILE A 376 -20.69 9.96 -13.65
CA ILE A 376 -20.17 8.95 -12.72
C ILE A 376 -20.49 7.54 -13.20
N GLU A 377 -21.71 7.31 -13.72
CA GLU A 377 -22.10 6.01 -14.30
C GLU A 377 -21.25 5.65 -15.53
N GLN A 378 -20.98 6.61 -16.43
CA GLN A 378 -20.10 6.40 -17.59
C GLN A 378 -18.64 6.13 -17.18
N LYS A 379 -18.11 6.87 -16.20
CA LYS A 379 -16.79 6.60 -15.62
C LYS A 379 -16.72 5.21 -14.98
N GLY A 380 -17.77 4.81 -14.26
CA GLY A 380 -17.86 3.47 -13.67
C GLY A 380 -17.87 2.35 -14.71
N LEU A 381 -18.58 2.53 -15.82
CA LEU A 381 -18.61 1.55 -16.93
C LEU A 381 -17.25 1.41 -17.61
N THR A 382 -16.65 2.52 -18.02
CA THR A 382 -15.31 2.52 -18.65
C THR A 382 -14.23 1.92 -17.75
N ASN A 383 -14.31 2.19 -16.45
CA ASN A 383 -13.40 1.62 -15.45
C ASN A 383 -13.59 0.10 -15.32
N ARG A 384 -14.84 -0.39 -15.25
CA ARG A 384 -15.15 -1.83 -15.24
C ARG A 384 -14.66 -2.55 -16.49
N ASP A 385 -14.86 -1.96 -17.66
CA ASP A 385 -14.38 -2.52 -18.93
C ASP A 385 -12.85 -2.56 -18.98
N GLY A 386 -12.18 -1.50 -18.51
CA GLY A 386 -10.73 -1.45 -18.36
C GLY A 386 -10.18 -2.52 -17.42
N ILE A 387 -10.81 -2.70 -16.25
CA ILE A 387 -10.45 -3.73 -15.27
C ILE A 387 -10.58 -5.13 -15.87
N LYS A 388 -11.67 -5.40 -16.58
CA LYS A 388 -11.92 -6.68 -17.24
C LYS A 388 -10.87 -6.95 -18.32
N SER A 389 -10.60 -5.95 -19.16
CA SER A 389 -9.58 -6.03 -20.22
C SER A 389 -8.18 -6.30 -19.66
N ILE A 390 -7.81 -5.65 -18.55
CA ILE A 390 -6.51 -5.89 -17.88
C ILE A 390 -6.38 -7.34 -17.42
N LYS A 391 -7.41 -7.87 -16.73
CA LYS A 391 -7.38 -9.24 -16.23
C LYS A 391 -7.29 -10.25 -17.37
N GLU A 392 -8.12 -10.09 -18.41
CA GLU A 392 -8.10 -10.95 -19.59
C GLU A 392 -6.75 -10.88 -20.32
N ASN A 393 -6.14 -9.70 -20.44
CA ASN A 393 -4.83 -9.52 -21.08
C ASN A 393 -3.71 -10.26 -20.32
N VAL A 394 -3.70 -10.17 -18.99
CA VAL A 394 -2.68 -10.85 -18.16
C VAL A 394 -2.82 -12.36 -18.28
N VAL A 395 -4.03 -12.89 -18.14
CA VAL A 395 -4.30 -14.33 -18.23
C VAL A 395 -3.98 -14.86 -19.64
N ALA A 396 -4.34 -14.11 -20.69
CA ALA A 396 -3.99 -14.46 -22.07
C ALA A 396 -2.46 -14.54 -22.25
N LYS A 397 -1.71 -13.55 -21.76
CA LYS A 397 -0.24 -13.56 -21.81
C LYS A 397 0.38 -14.72 -21.03
N MET A 398 -0.16 -15.03 -19.85
CA MET A 398 0.30 -16.18 -19.06
C MET A 398 0.13 -17.49 -19.83
N ASN A 399 -1.03 -17.67 -20.47
CA ASN A 399 -1.32 -18.86 -21.28
C ASN A 399 -0.46 -18.92 -22.55
N THR A 400 -0.21 -17.79 -23.22
CA THR A 400 0.71 -17.73 -24.37
C THR A 400 2.13 -18.10 -23.97
N LEU A 401 2.64 -17.54 -22.87
CA LEU A 401 3.98 -17.86 -22.37
C LEU A 401 4.10 -19.33 -21.95
N TYR A 402 3.09 -19.86 -21.27
CA TYR A 402 3.07 -21.26 -20.85
C TYR A 402 3.18 -22.20 -22.05
N LYS A 403 2.40 -21.98 -23.11
CA LYS A 403 2.46 -22.80 -24.33
C LYS A 403 3.81 -22.74 -25.05
N VAL A 404 4.56 -21.63 -24.90
CA VAL A 404 5.91 -21.52 -25.48
C VAL A 404 6.92 -22.34 -24.67
N ILE A 405 6.82 -22.29 -23.34
CA ILE A 405 7.76 -22.99 -22.44
C ILE A 405 7.44 -24.48 -22.38
N ASP A 406 6.15 -24.83 -22.34
CA ASP A 406 5.65 -26.18 -22.21
C ASP A 406 4.55 -26.47 -23.24
N PRO A 407 4.91 -26.74 -24.51
CA PRO A 407 3.94 -26.99 -25.58
C PRO A 407 3.02 -28.19 -25.32
N ASP A 408 3.54 -29.22 -24.64
CA ASP A 408 2.81 -30.44 -24.30
C ASP A 408 2.07 -30.33 -22.94
N GLY A 409 2.20 -29.18 -22.29
CA GLY A 409 1.59 -28.88 -21.01
C GLY A 409 0.06 -28.82 -21.07
N LYS A 410 -0.60 -29.42 -20.08
CA LYS A 410 -2.09 -29.45 -20.01
C LYS A 410 -2.68 -28.29 -19.20
N LEU A 411 -1.84 -27.42 -18.61
CA LEU A 411 -2.34 -26.35 -17.75
C LEU A 411 -2.94 -25.23 -18.59
N VAL A 412 -4.10 -24.76 -18.13
CA VAL A 412 -4.77 -23.56 -18.64
C VAL A 412 -5.07 -22.68 -17.44
N PHE A 413 -4.61 -21.43 -17.50
CA PHE A 413 -4.87 -20.46 -16.46
C PHE A 413 -6.20 -19.77 -16.74
N ASP A 414 -7.13 -19.86 -15.79
CA ASP A 414 -8.41 -19.14 -15.83
C ASP A 414 -8.31 -17.74 -15.20
N ASP A 415 -7.36 -17.54 -14.28
CA ASP A 415 -7.18 -16.33 -13.49
C ASP A 415 -5.69 -16.18 -13.10
N LEU A 416 -5.33 -15.02 -12.54
CA LEU A 416 -3.99 -14.71 -12.03
C LEU A 416 -3.56 -15.61 -10.87
N PHE A 417 -4.54 -16.12 -10.11
CA PHE A 417 -4.34 -17.06 -9.01
C PHE A 417 -5.07 -18.37 -9.30
N THR A 418 -4.51 -19.48 -8.86
CA THR A 418 -5.13 -20.79 -9.06
C THR A 418 -6.31 -21.00 -8.12
N LYS A 419 -7.16 -22.00 -8.43
CA LYS A 419 -8.19 -22.47 -7.50
C LYS A 419 -7.51 -23.14 -6.30
N LYS A 420 -8.10 -23.05 -5.11
CA LYS A 420 -7.54 -23.63 -3.87
C LYS A 420 -7.28 -25.14 -3.96
N GLU A 421 -8.07 -25.84 -4.77
CA GLU A 421 -7.99 -27.29 -4.96
C GLU A 421 -7.00 -27.70 -6.06
N ALA A 422 -6.49 -26.74 -6.84
CA ALA A 422 -5.57 -27.02 -7.92
C ALA A 422 -4.14 -27.18 -7.37
N THR A 423 -3.61 -28.40 -7.45
CA THR A 423 -2.24 -28.74 -7.06
C THR A 423 -1.30 -28.55 -8.23
N TYR A 424 -0.39 -27.59 -8.11
CA TYR A 424 0.73 -27.40 -9.02
C TYR A 424 1.97 -27.92 -8.30
N SER A 425 2.54 -29.03 -8.77
CA SER A 425 3.68 -29.70 -8.12
C SER A 425 4.90 -29.72 -9.04
N GLY A 426 6.10 -29.58 -8.47
CA GLY A 426 7.35 -29.69 -9.23
C GLY A 426 7.54 -28.58 -10.27
N SER A 427 7.81 -28.96 -11.52
CA SER A 427 8.04 -28.04 -12.66
C SER A 427 6.89 -27.07 -12.89
N ASP A 428 5.65 -27.52 -12.68
CA ASP A 428 4.45 -26.76 -13.03
C ASP A 428 4.28 -25.52 -12.16
N GLY A 429 4.67 -25.61 -10.88
CA GLY A 429 4.70 -24.46 -9.98
C GLY A 429 5.71 -23.41 -10.43
N GLN A 430 6.92 -23.83 -10.83
CA GLN A 430 7.97 -22.91 -11.29
C GLN A 430 7.57 -22.20 -12.59
N VAL A 431 7.02 -22.95 -13.56
CA VAL A 431 6.55 -22.38 -14.82
C VAL A 431 5.38 -21.43 -14.56
N TYR A 432 4.46 -21.75 -13.65
CA TYR A 432 3.38 -20.85 -13.25
C TYR A 432 3.90 -19.50 -12.71
N TYR A 433 4.81 -19.53 -11.72
CA TYR A 433 5.35 -18.30 -11.13
C TYR A 433 6.14 -17.48 -12.15
N PHE A 434 6.89 -18.14 -13.03
CA PHE A 434 7.54 -17.48 -14.17
C PHE A 434 6.53 -16.78 -15.07
N CYS A 435 5.49 -17.50 -15.54
CA CYS A 435 4.48 -16.95 -16.41
C CYS A 435 3.76 -15.76 -15.76
N ARG A 436 3.43 -15.86 -14.47
CA ARG A 436 2.82 -14.77 -13.68
C ARG A 436 3.74 -13.55 -13.66
N LEU A 437 4.98 -13.73 -13.21
CA LEU A 437 5.94 -12.64 -13.02
C LEU A 437 6.26 -11.93 -14.35
N ILE A 438 6.52 -12.69 -15.41
CA ILE A 438 6.82 -12.10 -16.74
C ILE A 438 5.59 -11.41 -17.34
N SER A 439 4.39 -11.99 -17.17
CA SER A 439 3.16 -11.36 -17.68
C SER A 439 2.85 -10.05 -16.97
N LEU A 440 3.05 -10.00 -15.64
CA LEU A 440 2.89 -8.78 -14.85
C LEU A 440 3.93 -7.73 -15.25
N ASN A 441 5.20 -8.13 -15.40
CA ASN A 441 6.24 -7.24 -15.90
C ASN A 441 5.92 -6.68 -17.30
N ASN A 442 5.44 -7.51 -18.21
CA ASN A 442 5.09 -7.08 -19.57
C ASN A 442 3.83 -6.20 -19.61
N LEU A 443 2.91 -6.39 -18.66
CA LEU A 443 1.76 -5.51 -18.50
C LEU A 443 2.21 -4.16 -17.92
N LEU A 444 2.83 -4.17 -16.75
CA LEU A 444 3.13 -2.98 -15.95
C LEU A 444 4.32 -2.19 -16.48
N LYS A 445 5.29 -2.86 -17.10
CA LYS A 445 6.58 -2.30 -17.57
C LYS A 445 7.33 -1.56 -16.46
N HIS A 446 7.28 -2.09 -15.24
CA HIS A 446 7.98 -1.51 -14.09
C HIS A 446 9.51 -1.57 -14.25
N THR A 447 10.24 -0.73 -13.52
CA THR A 447 11.71 -0.62 -13.63
C THR A 447 12.49 -1.43 -12.59
N TYR A 448 11.77 -2.17 -11.74
CA TYR A 448 12.32 -3.01 -10.68
C TYR A 448 13.01 -4.28 -11.24
N PRO A 449 14.05 -4.79 -10.56
CA PRO A 449 14.70 -6.05 -10.93
C PRO A 449 13.72 -7.21 -10.77
N ILE A 450 13.92 -8.28 -11.54
CA ILE A 450 13.19 -9.53 -11.34
C ILE A 450 13.99 -10.44 -10.41
N ILE A 451 13.37 -10.91 -9.34
CA ILE A 451 14.04 -11.69 -8.31
C ILE A 451 13.25 -12.99 -8.10
N ASN A 452 13.90 -14.13 -8.33
CA ASN A 452 13.29 -15.44 -8.15
C ASN A 452 14.23 -16.36 -7.38
N ASP A 453 13.95 -16.48 -6.08
CA ASP A 453 14.67 -17.35 -5.13
C ASP A 453 14.25 -18.83 -5.24
N SER A 454 13.50 -19.19 -6.28
CA SER A 454 12.97 -20.54 -6.44
C SER A 454 13.12 -21.08 -7.87
N PHE A 455 13.99 -20.46 -8.67
CA PHE A 455 14.11 -20.76 -10.10
C PHE A 455 14.44 -22.23 -10.36
N ARG A 456 15.25 -22.87 -9.51
CA ARG A 456 15.58 -24.31 -9.63
C ARG A 456 15.43 -25.12 -8.34
N GLU A 457 14.38 -24.82 -7.57
CA GLU A 457 14.09 -25.53 -6.31
C GLU A 457 13.53 -26.96 -6.51
N GLY A 458 13.17 -27.32 -7.74
CA GLY A 458 12.63 -28.63 -8.12
C GLY A 458 13.04 -29.03 -9.54
N GLU A 459 12.59 -30.19 -10.00
CA GLU A 459 12.95 -30.71 -11.33
C GLU A 459 12.35 -29.86 -12.45
N ILE A 460 13.20 -29.06 -13.11
CA ILE A 460 12.90 -28.44 -14.40
C ILE A 460 13.77 -29.09 -15.47
N SER A 461 13.20 -29.36 -16.65
CA SER A 461 13.97 -29.89 -17.75
C SER A 461 14.90 -28.81 -18.32
N THR A 462 16.09 -29.22 -18.78
CA THR A 462 17.10 -28.31 -19.34
C THR A 462 16.53 -27.43 -20.45
N ARG A 463 15.69 -27.99 -21.32
CA ARG A 463 15.02 -27.23 -22.38
C ARG A 463 14.12 -26.10 -21.85
N LYS A 464 13.34 -26.36 -20.80
CA LYS A 464 12.46 -25.33 -20.19
C LYS A 464 13.30 -24.24 -19.53
N GLU A 465 14.35 -24.65 -18.84
CA GLU A 465 15.30 -23.77 -18.16
C GLU A 465 15.98 -22.79 -19.14
N GLU A 466 16.53 -23.28 -20.25
CA GLU A 466 17.16 -22.46 -21.30
C GLU A 466 16.17 -21.44 -21.90
N LEU A 467 14.96 -21.88 -22.22
CA LEU A 467 13.92 -20.99 -22.74
C LEU A 467 13.57 -19.88 -21.75
N MET A 468 13.44 -20.20 -20.46
CA MET A 468 13.15 -19.21 -19.42
C MET A 468 14.30 -18.20 -19.28
N ILE A 469 15.54 -18.65 -19.31
CA ILE A 469 16.74 -17.78 -19.27
C ILE A 469 16.76 -16.84 -20.49
N ASP A 470 16.47 -17.34 -21.68
CA ASP A 470 16.40 -16.51 -22.89
C ASP A 470 15.33 -15.43 -22.80
N TYR A 471 14.19 -15.73 -22.18
CA TYR A 471 13.15 -14.73 -21.90
C TYR A 471 13.63 -13.69 -20.90
N TYR A 472 14.33 -14.09 -19.83
CA TYR A 472 14.89 -13.15 -18.87
C TYR A 472 15.92 -12.22 -19.51
N LYS A 473 16.80 -12.73 -20.38
CA LYS A 473 17.78 -11.94 -21.13
C LYS A 473 17.12 -10.87 -22.00
N LYS A 474 15.94 -11.14 -22.56
CA LYS A 474 15.17 -10.20 -23.39
C LYS A 474 14.49 -9.05 -22.62
N LEU A 475 14.46 -9.09 -21.29
CA LEU A 475 13.76 -8.08 -20.48
C LEU A 475 14.51 -6.75 -20.36
N ASN A 476 15.79 -6.68 -20.76
CA ASN A 476 16.66 -5.51 -20.65
C ASN A 476 16.62 -4.86 -19.26
N LYS A 477 16.70 -5.70 -18.21
CA LYS A 477 16.80 -5.30 -16.81
C LYS A 477 17.50 -6.37 -16.01
N GLN A 478 17.93 -6.01 -14.81
CA GLN A 478 18.51 -6.96 -13.89
C GLN A 478 17.50 -8.05 -13.49
N VAL A 479 17.96 -9.29 -13.60
CA VAL A 479 17.27 -10.49 -13.14
C VAL A 479 18.22 -11.22 -12.18
N ILE A 480 17.74 -11.63 -11.01
CA ILE A 480 18.52 -12.34 -9.99
C ILE A 480 17.79 -13.64 -9.67
N LEU A 481 18.41 -14.77 -10.01
CA LEU A 481 17.82 -16.10 -9.90
C LEU A 481 18.62 -16.95 -8.91
N SER A 482 17.94 -17.76 -8.09
CA SER A 482 18.61 -18.79 -7.30
C SER A 482 18.52 -20.16 -7.99
N ALA A 483 19.63 -20.88 -8.03
CA ALA A 483 19.65 -22.24 -8.57
C ALA A 483 20.37 -23.21 -7.61
N THR A 484 19.81 -24.39 -7.41
CA THR A 484 20.55 -25.51 -6.81
C THR A 484 21.03 -26.40 -7.94
N LEU A 485 22.36 -26.56 -8.04
CA LEU A 485 23.01 -27.36 -9.08
C LEU A 485 23.36 -28.74 -8.54
N LYS A 486 23.28 -29.77 -9.39
CA LYS A 486 23.79 -31.11 -9.06
C LYS A 486 25.32 -31.12 -9.21
N ASN A 487 26.02 -32.00 -8.49
CA ASN A 487 27.50 -32.10 -8.54
C ASN A 487 28.06 -32.26 -9.97
N GLN A 488 27.34 -32.95 -10.85
CA GLN A 488 27.73 -33.13 -12.25
C GLN A 488 27.69 -31.82 -13.06
N GLU A 489 26.81 -30.89 -12.69
CA GLU A 489 26.63 -29.60 -13.35
C GLU A 489 27.64 -28.56 -12.87
N TYR A 490 28.17 -28.73 -11.64
CA TYR A 490 29.34 -28.01 -11.16
C TYR A 490 30.59 -28.32 -11.98
N ALA A 491 30.81 -29.60 -12.26
CA ALA A 491 32.01 -30.05 -12.98
C ALA A 491 32.10 -29.51 -14.42
N VAL A 492 31.00 -28.99 -14.98
CA VAL A 492 30.93 -28.44 -16.34
C VAL A 492 30.63 -26.94 -16.37
N ASP A 493 30.69 -26.26 -15.22
CA ASP A 493 30.43 -24.82 -15.08
C ASP A 493 29.18 -24.36 -15.85
N LYS A 494 28.03 -25.01 -15.58
CA LYS A 494 26.79 -24.90 -16.38
C LYS A 494 26.38 -23.47 -16.77
N TYR A 495 26.61 -22.49 -15.90
CA TYR A 495 26.21 -21.09 -16.12
C TYR A 495 27.37 -20.14 -16.44
N SER A 496 28.57 -20.64 -16.72
CA SER A 496 29.76 -19.80 -17.02
C SER A 496 29.60 -18.86 -18.22
N ASN A 497 28.68 -19.15 -19.13
CA ASN A 497 28.44 -18.40 -20.37
C ASN A 497 27.19 -17.50 -20.33
N ILE A 498 26.61 -17.29 -19.15
CA ILE A 498 25.45 -16.41 -18.93
C ILE A 498 25.93 -15.10 -18.35
#